data_AF-A0A9E6EAV4-F1
#
_entry.id   AF-A0A9E6EAV4-F1
#
_cell.length_a   1.000
_cell.length_b   1.000
_cell.length_c   1.000
_cell.angle_alpha   90.00
_cell.angle_beta   90.00
_cell.angle_gamma   90.00
#
_symmetry.space_group_name_H-M   'P 1'
#
loop_
_entity.id
_entity.type
_entity.pdbx_description
1 polymer ?
#
loop_
_entity_poly.entity_id
_entity_poly.type
_entity_poly.pdbx_seq_one_letter_code
_entity_poly.pdbx_strand_id
1 'polypeptide(L)'
;MQSISSSSMLADLFEEYSDWYHTLAEENGVLPRSVSGVSAEGQQFIYLIDGLELHHMARNKYVRFVLDEHRSVAYAYGGLALRGDSDQGEIEEVLDVVAADSTHYIMGHWRVSRGADGMIIALQHMGTSEGDDPEKHPSAWFLAGSIRFADPEKLKFRGIWEQDRPGIIFNDRHGADDDDRPA
;
A
#
# COMPACT_ATOMS: atom_id res chain seq x y z
N MET A 1 9.16 10.99 -24.71
CA MET A 1 9.17 10.75 -23.25
C MET A 1 8.05 11.60 -22.66
N GLN A 2 6.84 11.04 -22.54
CA GLN A 2 5.74 11.74 -21.89
C GLN A 2 6.00 11.71 -20.39
N SER A 3 6.06 12.90 -19.77
CA SER A 3 6.08 13.01 -18.32
C SER A 3 4.72 12.54 -17.82
N ILE A 4 4.66 11.32 -17.27
CA ILE A 4 3.49 10.86 -16.50
C ILE A 4 3.25 11.93 -15.43
N SER A 5 2.05 12.52 -15.40
CA SER A 5 1.70 13.48 -14.35
C SER A 5 1.63 12.72 -13.03
N SER A 6 2.08 13.32 -11.91
CA SER A 6 2.01 12.68 -10.58
C SER A 6 0.60 12.13 -10.29
N SER A 7 -0.43 12.85 -10.73
CA SER A 7 -1.83 12.46 -10.58
C SER A 7 -2.23 11.22 -11.40
N SER A 8 -1.71 11.02 -12.62
CA SER A 8 -2.00 9.79 -13.38
C SER A 8 -1.27 8.59 -12.79
N MET A 9 -0.03 8.77 -12.32
CA MET A 9 0.73 7.70 -11.65
C MET A 9 0.02 7.18 -10.39
N LEU A 10 -0.54 8.08 -9.57
CA LEU A 10 -1.26 7.68 -8.36
C LEU A 10 -2.56 6.93 -8.66
N ALA A 11 -3.32 7.37 -9.68
CA ALA A 11 -4.52 6.67 -10.11
C ALA A 11 -4.19 5.26 -10.62
N ASP A 12 -3.18 5.13 -11.49
CA ASP A 12 -2.74 3.84 -12.02
C ASP A 12 -2.27 2.90 -10.90
N LEU A 13 -1.47 3.42 -9.96
CA LEU A 13 -0.99 2.65 -8.81
C LEU A 13 -2.14 2.24 -7.88
N PHE A 14 -3.14 3.10 -7.67
CA PHE A 14 -4.31 2.78 -6.87
C PHE A 14 -5.15 1.65 -7.49
N GLU A 15 -5.40 1.72 -8.79
CA GLU A 15 -6.16 0.70 -9.53
C GLU A 15 -5.42 -0.65 -9.50
N GLU A 16 -4.14 -0.67 -9.91
CA GLU A 16 -3.29 -1.86 -9.91
C GLU A 16 -3.25 -2.53 -8.53
N TYR A 17 -3.09 -1.74 -7.47
CA TYR A 17 -2.97 -2.26 -6.11
C TYR A 17 -4.31 -2.76 -5.55
N SER A 18 -5.41 -2.13 -5.95
CA SER A 18 -6.75 -2.58 -5.60
C SER A 18 -7.08 -3.91 -6.30
N ASP A 19 -6.76 -4.04 -7.58
CA ASP A 19 -6.94 -5.27 -8.36
C ASP A 19 -6.08 -6.42 -7.84
N TRP A 20 -4.84 -6.11 -7.42
CA TRP A 20 -3.99 -7.09 -6.75
C TRP A 20 -4.62 -7.63 -5.46
N TYR A 21 -5.28 -6.78 -4.66
CA TYR A 21 -6.01 -7.22 -3.48
C TYR A 21 -7.26 -8.04 -3.80
N HIS A 22 -8.01 -7.70 -4.86
CA HIS A 22 -9.11 -8.53 -5.34
C HIS A 22 -8.61 -9.91 -5.74
N THR A 23 -7.51 -9.98 -6.51
CA THR A 23 -6.89 -11.24 -6.91
C THR A 23 -6.47 -12.06 -5.69
N LEU A 24 -5.83 -11.46 -4.69
CA LEU A 24 -5.47 -12.16 -3.45
C LEU A 24 -6.68 -12.68 -2.67
N ALA A 25 -7.76 -11.90 -2.62
CA ALA A 25 -8.99 -12.32 -1.96
C ALA A 25 -9.62 -13.52 -2.68
N GLU A 26 -9.66 -13.49 -4.03
CA GLU A 26 -10.25 -14.55 -4.84
C GLU A 26 -9.41 -15.83 -4.87
N GLU A 27 -8.09 -15.71 -5.07
CA GLU A 27 -7.20 -16.86 -5.27
C GLU A 27 -6.69 -17.45 -3.95
N ASN A 28 -6.46 -16.61 -2.94
CA ASN A 28 -5.82 -17.01 -1.68
C ASN A 28 -6.73 -16.82 -0.45
N GLY A 29 -7.85 -16.11 -0.57
CA GLY A 29 -8.76 -15.83 0.55
C GLY A 29 -8.13 -15.02 1.68
N VAL A 30 -7.06 -14.27 1.41
CA VAL A 30 -6.32 -13.48 2.41
C VAL A 30 -6.16 -12.03 1.96
N LEU A 31 -6.08 -11.11 2.93
CA LEU A 31 -5.84 -9.68 2.72
C LEU A 31 -4.71 -9.24 3.65
N PRO A 32 -3.45 -9.55 3.29
CA PRO A 32 -2.34 -9.19 4.11
C PRO A 32 -2.19 -7.67 4.16
N ARG A 33 -1.67 -7.12 5.26
CA ARG A 33 -1.16 -5.75 5.24
C ARG A 33 0.07 -5.69 4.35
N SER A 34 0.11 -4.69 3.48
CA SER A 34 1.19 -4.58 2.52
C SER A 34 1.49 -3.13 2.17
N VAL A 35 2.68 -2.89 1.65
CA VAL A 35 3.08 -1.63 1.03
C VAL A 35 3.72 -1.91 -0.32
N SER A 36 3.39 -1.08 -1.31
CA SER A 36 4.06 -1.01 -2.60
C SER A 36 4.68 0.37 -2.78
N GLY A 37 5.90 0.45 -3.31
CA GLY A 37 6.53 1.73 -3.61
C GLY A 37 6.98 1.79 -5.05
N VAL A 38 6.86 2.97 -5.66
CA VAL A 38 7.27 3.23 -7.05
C VAL A 38 8.34 4.31 -7.06
N SER A 39 9.50 4.03 -7.68
CA SER A 39 10.58 5.00 -7.85
C SER A 39 10.32 5.97 -9.00
N ALA A 40 11.12 7.04 -9.11
CA ALA A 40 11.02 8.01 -10.22
C ALA A 40 11.27 7.36 -11.60
N GLU A 41 11.99 6.24 -11.62
CA GLU A 41 12.28 5.43 -12.80
C GLU A 41 11.15 4.44 -13.12
N GLY A 42 10.09 4.39 -12.31
CA GLY A 42 8.94 3.49 -12.47
C GLY A 42 9.17 2.08 -11.93
N GLN A 43 10.27 1.84 -11.20
CA GLN A 43 10.52 0.54 -10.56
C GLN A 43 9.57 0.36 -9.39
N GLN A 44 8.82 -0.74 -9.36
CA GLN A 44 7.85 -1.03 -8.32
C GLN A 44 8.28 -2.24 -7.49
N PHE A 45 8.00 -2.17 -6.19
CA PHE A 45 8.09 -3.31 -5.29
C PHE A 45 6.77 -3.49 -4.53
N ILE A 46 6.51 -4.70 -4.03
CA ILE A 46 5.45 -5.03 -3.09
C ILE A 46 6.07 -5.76 -1.90
N TYR A 47 5.70 -5.36 -0.69
CA TYR A 47 6.19 -5.92 0.56
C TYR A 47 5.02 -6.22 1.51
N LEU A 48 4.88 -7.50 1.89
CA LEU A 48 3.89 -7.96 2.86
C LEU A 48 4.44 -7.74 4.28
N ILE A 49 3.71 -7.00 5.12
CA ILE A 49 4.23 -6.51 6.40
C ILE A 49 3.51 -7.08 7.63
N ASP A 50 2.67 -8.09 7.47
CA ASP A 50 1.99 -8.75 8.60
C ASP A 50 2.94 -9.53 9.50
N GLY A 51 4.07 -10.01 8.99
CA GLY A 51 5.09 -10.70 9.77
C GLY A 51 5.90 -9.78 10.69
N LEU A 52 5.71 -8.45 10.62
CA LEU A 52 6.48 -7.51 11.42
C LEU A 52 6.00 -7.48 12.88
N GLU A 53 6.85 -7.95 13.77
CA GLU A 53 6.69 -7.82 15.23
C GLU A 53 7.05 -6.39 15.71
N LEU A 54 6.46 -5.38 15.08
CA LEU A 54 6.63 -3.97 15.45
C LEU A 54 5.31 -3.39 15.93
N HIS A 55 5.38 -2.67 17.05
CA HIS A 55 4.27 -1.83 17.49
C HIS A 55 3.93 -0.79 16.41
N HIS A 56 2.65 -0.40 16.30
CA HIS A 56 2.13 0.36 15.16
C HIS A 56 2.94 1.63 14.81
N MET A 57 3.40 2.41 15.80
CA MET A 57 4.24 3.60 15.55
C MET A 57 5.60 3.24 14.93
N ALA A 58 6.24 2.17 15.43
CA ALA A 58 7.51 1.71 14.91
C ALA A 58 7.36 1.10 13.51
N ARG A 59 6.25 0.40 13.25
CA ARG A 59 5.89 -0.11 11.93
C ARG A 59 5.74 1.03 10.91
N ASN A 60 5.03 2.11 11.26
CA ASN A 60 4.86 3.25 10.35
C ASN A 60 6.21 3.90 9.99
N LYS A 61 7.10 4.04 10.97
CA LYS A 61 8.47 4.49 10.73
C LYS A 61 9.24 3.50 9.85
N TYR A 62 9.11 2.21 10.09
CA TYR A 62 9.77 1.18 9.28
C TYR A 62 9.28 1.17 7.83
N VAL A 63 7.97 1.32 7.59
CA VAL A 63 7.39 1.45 6.25
C VAL A 63 7.99 2.67 5.53
N ARG A 64 8.06 3.83 6.19
CA ARG A 64 8.77 5.00 5.65
C ARG A 64 10.23 4.67 5.30
N PHE A 65 10.94 3.95 6.18
CA PHE A 65 12.33 3.59 5.97
C PHE A 65 12.50 2.71 4.72
N VAL A 66 11.62 1.73 4.51
CA VAL A 66 11.63 0.88 3.32
C VAL A 66 11.39 1.70 2.04
N LEU A 67 10.43 2.63 2.06
CA LEU A 67 10.18 3.54 0.94
C LEU A 67 11.41 4.42 0.63
N ASP A 68 12.14 4.87 1.65
CA ASP A 68 13.38 5.64 1.47
C ASP A 68 14.51 4.77 0.88
N GLU A 69 14.68 3.53 1.33
CA GLU A 69 15.69 2.59 0.79
C GLU A 69 15.43 2.25 -0.68
N HIS A 70 14.16 2.23 -1.10
CA HIS A 70 13.74 2.05 -2.50
C HIS A 70 13.57 3.36 -3.30
N ARG A 71 13.88 4.52 -2.70
CA ARG A 71 13.78 5.83 -3.34
C ARG A 71 12.39 6.09 -3.95
N SER A 72 11.35 5.61 -3.28
CA SER A 72 9.97 5.74 -3.76
C SER A 72 9.51 7.19 -3.79
N VAL A 73 8.88 7.59 -4.89
CA VAL A 73 8.24 8.90 -5.06
C VAL A 73 6.73 8.85 -4.83
N ALA A 74 6.14 7.66 -5.03
CA ALA A 74 4.75 7.34 -4.73
C ALA A 74 4.70 5.95 -4.08
N TYR A 75 3.62 5.65 -3.39
CA TYR A 75 3.40 4.34 -2.78
C TYR A 75 1.92 4.00 -2.74
N ALA A 76 1.63 2.70 -2.63
CA ALA A 76 0.35 2.21 -2.17
C ALA A 76 0.51 1.47 -0.84
N TYR A 77 -0.49 1.56 0.02
CA TYR A 77 -0.53 0.88 1.30
C TYR A 77 -1.92 0.32 1.50
N GLY A 78 -2.00 -0.92 1.95
CA GLY A 78 -3.28 -1.54 2.23
C GLY A 78 -3.25 -2.43 3.45
N GLY A 79 -4.44 -2.64 4.00
CA GLY A 79 -4.64 -3.56 5.10
C GLY A 79 -6.03 -3.50 5.70
N LEU A 80 -6.30 -4.48 6.56
CA LEU A 80 -7.57 -4.61 7.25
C LEU A 80 -7.65 -3.67 8.46
N ALA A 81 -8.82 -3.07 8.61
CA ALA A 81 -9.26 -2.32 9.78
C ALA A 81 -10.59 -2.87 10.27
N LEU A 82 -10.77 -2.92 11.60
CA LEU A 82 -12.05 -3.20 12.22
C LEU A 82 -12.70 -1.85 12.57
N ARG A 83 -13.87 -1.57 12.01
CA ARG A 83 -14.65 -0.36 12.25
C ARG A 83 -15.91 -0.73 13.02
N GLY A 84 -16.15 -0.07 14.14
CA GLY A 84 -17.42 -0.24 14.85
C GLY A 84 -18.47 0.69 14.24
N ASP A 85 -19.62 0.15 13.85
CA ASP A 85 -20.81 0.97 13.66
C ASP A 85 -21.40 1.27 15.05
N SER A 86 -21.29 2.54 15.46
CA SER A 86 -21.74 3.00 16.79
C SER A 86 -23.24 2.84 17.01
N ASP A 87 -24.03 2.70 15.94
CA ASP A 87 -25.49 2.67 16.04
C ASP A 87 -26.04 1.22 16.06
N GLN A 88 -25.30 0.26 15.50
CA GLN A 88 -25.74 -1.15 15.42
C GLN A 88 -24.90 -2.10 16.28
N GLY A 89 -23.76 -1.66 16.83
CA GLY A 89 -22.86 -2.50 17.62
C GLY A 89 -22.18 -3.60 16.81
N GLU A 90 -22.26 -3.52 15.48
CA GLU A 90 -21.61 -4.45 14.57
C GLU A 90 -20.18 -3.96 14.28
N ILE A 91 -19.23 -4.88 14.38
CA ILE A 91 -17.85 -4.66 13.97
C ILE A 91 -17.75 -5.06 12.50
N GLU A 92 -17.48 -4.09 11.65
CA GLU A 92 -17.26 -4.29 10.22
C GLU A 92 -15.76 -4.43 9.94
N GLU A 93 -15.40 -5.46 9.18
CA GLU A 93 -14.05 -5.63 8.64
C GLU A 93 -13.97 -4.91 7.29
N VAL A 94 -13.05 -3.95 7.18
CA VAL A 94 -12.86 -3.11 5.99
C VAL A 94 -11.42 -3.22 5.51
N LEU A 95 -11.25 -3.48 4.22
CA LEU A 95 -9.99 -3.30 3.53
C LEU A 95 -9.86 -1.82 3.16
N ASP A 96 -8.79 -1.20 3.66
CA ASP A 96 -8.38 0.13 3.26
C ASP A 96 -7.23 0.02 2.25
N VAL A 97 -7.35 0.71 1.12
CA VAL A 97 -6.26 0.90 0.16
C VAL A 97 -6.02 2.39 -0.02
N VAL A 98 -4.76 2.81 0.05
CA VAL A 98 -4.32 4.17 -0.26
C VAL A 98 -3.25 4.09 -1.31
N ALA A 99 -3.28 4.98 -2.31
CA ALA A 99 -2.11 5.40 -3.06
C ALA A 99 -1.79 6.86 -2.73
N ALA A 100 -0.54 7.19 -2.45
CA ALA A 100 -0.16 8.55 -2.07
C ALA A 100 1.28 8.91 -2.51
N ASP A 101 1.49 10.21 -2.72
CA ASP A 101 2.81 10.82 -2.82
C ASP A 101 3.02 11.83 -1.67
N SER A 102 3.98 12.74 -1.80
CA SER A 102 4.23 13.76 -0.78
C SER A 102 3.14 14.85 -0.66
N THR A 103 2.23 14.93 -1.64
CA THR A 103 1.30 16.06 -1.83
C THR A 103 -0.15 15.63 -2.03
N HIS A 104 -0.41 14.42 -2.54
CA HIS A 104 -1.75 13.97 -2.89
C HIS A 104 -1.97 12.51 -2.48
N TYR A 105 -3.22 12.12 -2.26
CA TYR A 105 -3.60 10.74 -2.02
C TYR A 105 -4.96 10.40 -2.64
N ILE A 106 -5.12 9.12 -2.98
CA ILE A 106 -6.38 8.46 -3.35
C ILE A 106 -6.58 7.31 -2.37
N MET A 107 -7.79 7.16 -1.84
CA MET A 107 -8.15 6.17 -0.83
C MET A 107 -9.44 5.46 -1.22
N GLY A 108 -9.47 4.15 -1.08
CA GLY A 108 -10.64 3.31 -1.29
C GLY A 108 -10.94 2.44 -0.07
N HIS A 109 -12.21 2.08 0.06
CA HIS A 109 -12.70 1.23 1.14
C HIS A 109 -13.53 0.09 0.57
N TRP A 110 -13.26 -1.13 1.03
CA TRP A 110 -14.05 -2.31 0.68
C TRP A 110 -14.50 -3.04 1.94
N ARG A 111 -15.81 -3.25 2.05
CA ARG A 111 -16.37 -4.16 3.05
C ARG A 111 -15.96 -5.58 2.73
N VAL A 112 -15.39 -6.26 3.71
CA VAL A 112 -14.95 -7.64 3.59
C VAL A 112 -16.08 -8.57 4.03
N SER A 113 -16.46 -9.50 3.16
CA SER A 113 -17.37 -10.59 3.52
C SER A 113 -16.61 -11.91 3.59
N ARG A 114 -16.81 -12.65 4.68
CA ARG A 114 -16.21 -13.98 4.88
C ARG A 114 -17.23 -15.09 4.76
N GLY A 115 -16.82 -16.19 4.16
CA GLY A 115 -17.56 -17.45 4.13
C GLY A 115 -17.51 -18.17 5.48
N ALA A 116 -18.24 -19.28 5.57
CA ALA A 116 -18.29 -20.11 6.78
C ALA A 116 -16.95 -20.77 7.14
N ASP A 117 -16.05 -20.89 6.18
CA ASP A 117 -14.68 -21.38 6.33
C ASP A 117 -13.69 -20.27 6.75
N GLY A 118 -14.17 -19.04 6.92
CA GLY A 118 -13.35 -17.87 7.25
C GLY A 118 -12.62 -17.25 6.06
N MET A 119 -12.74 -17.83 4.87
CA MET A 119 -12.14 -17.30 3.64
C MET A 119 -12.93 -16.10 3.15
N ILE A 120 -12.25 -15.19 2.45
CA ILE A 120 -12.91 -14.03 1.87
C ILE A 120 -13.69 -14.47 0.63
N ILE A 121 -14.94 -14.04 0.53
CA ILE A 121 -15.85 -14.40 -0.57
C ILE A 121 -16.31 -13.19 -1.37
N ALA A 122 -16.17 -11.97 -0.83
CA ALA A 122 -16.48 -10.75 -1.54
C ALA A 122 -15.78 -9.54 -0.92
N LEU A 123 -15.41 -8.60 -1.80
CA LEU A 123 -14.97 -7.25 -1.47
C LEU A 123 -15.98 -6.27 -2.08
N GLN A 124 -16.83 -5.67 -1.24
CA GLN A 124 -17.81 -4.70 -1.70
C GLN A 124 -17.25 -3.28 -1.59
N HIS A 125 -17.05 -2.61 -2.72
CA HIS A 125 -16.58 -1.23 -2.72
C HIS A 125 -17.59 -0.30 -2.03
N MET A 126 -17.12 0.46 -1.04
CA MET A 126 -17.93 1.37 -0.24
C MET A 126 -17.78 2.83 -0.70
N GLY A 127 -16.67 3.17 -1.35
CA GLY A 127 -16.40 4.50 -1.87
C GLY A 127 -14.91 4.81 -1.98
N THR A 128 -14.64 5.85 -2.77
CA THR A 128 -13.30 6.39 -3.01
C THR A 128 -13.27 7.86 -2.59
N SER A 129 -12.17 8.30 -2.01
CA SER A 129 -11.89 9.70 -1.69
C SER A 129 -10.48 10.08 -2.09
N GLU A 130 -10.23 11.36 -2.29
CA GLU A 130 -8.91 11.89 -2.62
C GLU A 130 -8.70 13.26 -1.96
N GLY A 131 -7.44 13.69 -1.83
CA GLY A 131 -7.13 14.97 -1.21
C GLY A 131 -5.65 15.36 -1.30
N ASP A 132 -5.38 16.64 -1.05
CA ASP A 132 -4.06 17.27 -1.15
C ASP A 132 -3.37 17.46 0.21
N ASP A 133 -3.82 16.77 1.26
CA ASP A 133 -3.32 16.86 2.63
C ASP A 133 -2.94 15.50 3.24
N PRO A 134 -2.04 14.73 2.58
CA PRO A 134 -1.66 13.38 3.00
C PRO A 134 -1.14 13.31 4.44
N GLU A 135 -0.56 14.39 4.98
CA GLU A 135 -0.07 14.45 6.36
C GLU A 135 -1.17 14.30 7.41
N LYS A 136 -2.44 14.55 7.06
CA LYS A 136 -3.58 14.44 7.97
C LYS A 136 -4.19 13.04 8.02
N HIS A 137 -3.75 12.13 7.14
CA HIS A 137 -4.31 10.80 7.01
C HIS A 137 -3.26 9.72 7.37
N PRO A 138 -3.48 8.91 8.42
CA PRO A 138 -2.50 7.94 8.93
C PRO A 138 -1.98 6.87 7.95
N SER A 139 -2.66 6.66 6.82
CA SER A 139 -2.23 5.75 5.75
C SER A 139 -1.67 6.46 4.52
N ALA A 140 -1.76 7.80 4.46
CA ALA A 140 -1.27 8.64 3.36
C ALA A 140 -0.01 9.46 3.73
N TRP A 141 0.33 9.56 5.02
CA TRP A 141 1.41 10.44 5.49
C TRP A 141 2.85 9.96 5.30
N PHE A 142 3.10 8.75 4.76
CA PHE A 142 4.45 8.17 4.78
C PHE A 142 5.41 9.04 3.98
N LEU A 143 5.01 9.57 2.81
CA LEU A 143 5.85 10.46 2.00
C LEU A 143 5.71 11.96 2.31
N ALA A 144 4.71 12.35 3.11
CA ALA A 144 4.37 13.75 3.40
C ALA A 144 5.34 14.49 4.37
N GLY A 145 6.45 13.85 4.79
CA GLY A 145 7.46 14.46 5.67
C GLY A 145 7.10 14.52 7.17
N SER A 146 5.95 13.96 7.56
CA SER A 146 5.48 13.87 8.95
C SER A 146 6.28 12.88 9.81
N ILE A 147 6.94 11.91 9.17
CA ILE A 147 7.69 10.87 9.85
C ILE A 147 9.17 11.24 9.86
N ARG A 148 9.72 11.46 11.05
CA ARG A 148 11.14 11.73 11.27
C ARG A 148 11.83 10.57 11.98
N PHE A 149 13.09 10.38 11.63
CA PHE A 149 13.97 9.38 12.21
C PHE A 149 15.04 10.03 13.07
N ALA A 150 15.36 9.43 14.21
CA ALA A 150 16.67 9.58 14.83
C ALA A 150 17.67 8.58 14.21
N ASP A 151 18.96 8.90 14.15
CA ASP A 151 19.99 8.03 13.57
C ASP A 151 20.04 6.61 14.18
N PRO A 152 19.87 6.42 15.50
CA PRO A 152 19.80 5.08 16.09
C PRO A 152 18.59 4.26 15.60
N GLU A 153 17.47 4.90 15.25
CA GLU A 153 16.30 4.21 14.71
C GLU A 153 16.58 3.66 13.31
N LYS A 154 17.30 4.42 12.47
CA LYS A 154 17.69 3.96 11.13
C LYS A 154 18.56 2.71 11.18
N LEU A 155 19.50 2.64 12.13
CA LEU A 155 20.36 1.46 12.27
C LEU A 155 19.55 0.22 12.67
N LYS A 156 18.58 0.38 13.59
CA LYS A 156 17.67 -0.70 13.97
C LYS A 156 16.84 -1.17 12.77
N PHE A 157 16.25 -0.24 12.03
CA PHE A 157 15.43 -0.56 10.86
C PHE A 157 16.24 -1.24 9.75
N ARG A 158 17.49 -0.83 9.55
CA ARG A 158 18.40 -1.51 8.62
C ARG A 158 18.63 -2.98 8.96
N GLY A 159 18.78 -3.31 10.24
CA GLY A 159 18.93 -4.71 10.67
C GLY A 159 17.69 -5.56 10.40
N ILE A 160 16.49 -4.98 10.54
CA ILE A 160 15.21 -5.66 10.20
C ILE A 160 15.11 -5.80 8.67
N TRP A 161 15.44 -4.74 7.96
CA TRP A 161 15.42 -4.70 6.50
C TRP A 161 16.28 -5.77 5.84
N GLU A 162 17.50 -5.97 6.32
CA GLU A 162 18.41 -6.99 5.78
C GLU A 162 17.84 -8.42 5.90
N GLN A 163 16.95 -8.66 6.88
CA GLN A 163 16.26 -9.93 7.07
C GLN A 163 15.05 -10.06 6.15
N ASP A 164 14.30 -8.98 5.95
CA ASP A 164 13.03 -8.98 5.22
C ASP A 164 13.17 -8.78 3.71
N ARG A 165 14.23 -8.10 3.25
CA ARG A 165 14.47 -7.76 1.84
C ARG A 165 14.29 -8.94 0.86
N PRO A 166 14.70 -10.19 1.18
CA PRO A 166 14.48 -11.33 0.29
C PRO A 166 13.01 -11.65 -0.01
N GLY A 167 12.06 -11.22 0.85
CA GLY A 167 10.63 -11.44 0.68
C GLY A 167 9.91 -10.40 -0.19
N ILE A 168 10.65 -9.48 -0.80
CA ILE A 168 10.08 -8.39 -1.60
C ILE A 168 9.88 -8.83 -3.03
N ILE A 169 8.68 -8.54 -3.52
CA ILE A 169 8.26 -8.85 -4.87
C ILE A 169 8.52 -7.60 -5.71
N PHE A 170 9.23 -7.74 -6.82
CA PHE A 170 9.45 -6.65 -7.76
C PHE A 170 8.49 -6.78 -8.93
N ASN A 171 7.78 -5.70 -9.26
CA ASN A 171 6.89 -5.65 -10.42
C ASN A 171 7.51 -4.76 -11.50
N ASP A 172 7.52 -5.22 -12.75
CA ASP A 172 8.00 -4.44 -13.88
C ASP A 172 6.81 -3.76 -14.55
N ARG A 173 6.57 -2.49 -14.20
CA ARG A 173 5.49 -1.67 -14.80
C ARG A 173 5.69 -1.42 -16.30
N HIS A 174 6.92 -1.54 -16.83
CA HIS A 174 7.25 -1.20 -18.22
C HIS A 174 7.21 -2.41 -19.17
N GLY A 175 6.91 -3.61 -18.67
CA GLY A 175 6.96 -4.85 -19.47
C GLY A 175 5.82 -5.05 -20.48
N ALA A 176 4.78 -4.21 -20.47
CA ALA A 176 3.58 -4.41 -21.29
C ALA A 176 3.57 -3.61 -22.61
N ASP A 177 4.48 -2.66 -22.82
CA ASP A 177 4.43 -1.70 -23.95
C ASP A 177 5.35 -2.06 -25.14
N ASP A 178 6.16 -3.13 -25.06
CA ASP A 178 7.18 -3.44 -26.08
C ASP A 178 6.84 -4.62 -27.01
N ASP A 179 5.64 -5.24 -26.88
CA ASP A 179 5.27 -6.43 -27.68
C ASP A 179 4.46 -6.13 -28.96
N ASP A 180 4.28 -4.85 -29.34
CA ASP A 180 3.47 -4.47 -30.51
C ASP A 180 4.25 -3.69 -31.58
N ARG A 181 5.45 -4.17 -31.94
CA ARG A 181 6.16 -3.72 -33.15
C ARG A 181 6.22 -4.84 -34.19
N PRO A 182 5.49 -4.75 -35.32
CA PRO A 182 5.70 -5.67 -36.42
C PRO A 182 7.07 -5.40 -37.07
N ALA A 183 7.74 -6.49 -37.45
CA ALA A 183 9.00 -6.51 -38.19
C ALA A 183 8.90 -5.93 -39.60
#